data_AF-A0A8J6WQP2-F1
#
_entry.id   AF-A0A8J6WQP2-F1
#
_cell.length_a   1.000
_cell.length_b   1.000
_cell.length_c   1.000
_cell.angle_alpha   90.00
_cell.angle_beta   90.00
_cell.angle_gamma   90.00
#
_symmetry.space_group_name_H-M   'P 1'
#
loop_
_entity.id
_entity.type
_entity.pdbx_description
1 polymer ?
#
loop_
_entity_poly.entity_id
_entity_poly.type
_entity_poly.pdbx_seq_one_letter_code
_entity_poly.pdbx_strand_id
1 'polypeptide(L)' 'MLQANRFYIKTVVDINRQILAGGGEMHSDCEAVLLGSGSQQDDLWGASWNPVSREIFYESMVNLRPGQNRSTHILHLVM' A
#
# COMPACT_ATOMS: atom_id res chain seq x y z
N MET A 1 3.35 -0.21 26.78
CA MET A 1 4.28 -0.78 25.79
C MET A 1 3.46 -1.25 24.59
N LEU A 2 3.63 -0.60 23.43
CA LEU A 2 2.90 -0.88 22.19
C LEU A 2 3.36 -2.22 21.60
N GLN A 3 2.56 -3.28 21.76
CA GLN A 3 2.89 -4.62 21.30
C GLN A 3 1.90 -5.14 20.24
N ALA A 4 1.50 -4.25 19.31
CA ALA A 4 0.56 -4.57 18.23
C ALA A 4 1.12 -4.40 16.80
N ASN A 5 2.34 -3.90 16.61
CA ASN A 5 2.90 -3.62 15.28
C ASN A 5 3.80 -4.73 14.69
N ARG A 6 3.85 -5.94 15.29
CA ARG A 6 4.95 -6.87 15.00
C ARG A 6 4.97 -7.54 13.63
N PHE A 7 3.94 -7.42 12.78
CA PHE A 7 3.89 -8.16 11.51
C PHE A 7 3.30 -7.41 10.32
N TYR A 8 3.03 -6.10 10.41
CA TYR A 8 2.54 -5.37 9.25
C TYR A 8 3.69 -4.80 8.43
N ILE A 9 3.94 -5.39 7.27
CA ILE A 9 4.85 -4.84 6.27
C ILE A 9 4.10 -3.73 5.56
N LYS A 10 4.63 -2.50 5.63
CA LYS A 10 4.08 -1.37 4.89
C LYS A 10 4.43 -1.53 3.41
N THR A 11 3.41 -1.45 2.58
CA THR A 11 3.53 -1.60 1.12
C THR A 11 2.73 -0.53 0.38
N VAL A 12 3.07 -0.31 -0.88
CA VAL A 12 2.28 0.45 -1.86
C VAL A 12 2.26 -0.37 -3.15
N VAL A 13 1.09 -0.47 -3.77
CA VAL A 13 0.84 -1.18 -5.02
C VAL A 13 0.62 -0.16 -6.12
N ASP A 14 1.25 -0.36 -7.27
CA ASP A 14 0.86 0.27 -8.52
C ASP A 14 -0.10 -0.65 -9.26
N ILE A 15 -1.36 -0.24 -9.38
CA ILE A 15 -2.41 -1.08 -9.99
C ILE A 15 -2.31 -1.14 -11.52
N ASN A 16 -1.69 -0.16 -12.16
CA ASN A 16 -1.56 -0.06 -13.61
C ASN A 16 -0.35 -0.88 -14.09
N ARG A 17 0.78 -0.75 -13.38
CA ARG A 17 2.03 -1.46 -13.67
C ARG A 17 2.11 -2.84 -13.03
N GLN A 18 1.18 -3.17 -12.12
CA GLN A 18 1.12 -4.44 -11.39
C GLN A 18 2.40 -4.77 -10.62
N ILE A 19 2.99 -3.76 -9.98
CA ILE A 19 4.19 -3.88 -9.14
C ILE A 19 3.89 -3.40 -7.72
N LEU A 20 4.66 -3.90 -6.75
CA LEU A 20 4.55 -3.52 -5.34
C LEU A 20 5.91 -3.11 -4.80
N ALA A 21 5.93 -2.02 -4.04
CA ALA A 21 7.03 -1.67 -3.16
C ALA A 21 6.63 -1.97 -1.71
N GLY A 22 7.55 -2.55 -0.93
CA GLY A 22 7.28 -2.94 0.44
C GLY A 22 8.53 -2.93 1.31
N GLY A 23 8.33 -2.89 2.62
CA GLY A 23 9.42 -2.92 3.61
C GLY A 23 9.94 -1.55 4.02
N GLY A 24 9.27 -0.47 3.62
CA GLY A 24 9.50 0.87 4.16
C GLY A 24 9.02 0.99 5.61
N GLU A 25 9.53 2.00 6.33
CA GLU A 25 9.06 2.34 7.67
C GLU A 25 7.64 2.92 7.60
N MET A 26 7.36 3.68 6.54
CA MET A 26 6.08 4.30 6.22
C MET A 26 5.62 3.95 4.80
N HIS A 27 4.31 4.07 4.53
CA HIS A 27 3.77 3.91 3.17
C HIS A 27 4.34 4.97 2.20
N SER A 28 4.69 6.17 2.69
CA SER A 28 5.32 7.24 1.90
C SER A 28 6.68 6.83 1.34
N ASP A 29 7.43 5.99 2.06
CA ASP A 29 8.74 5.51 1.58
C ASP A 29 8.54 4.59 0.36
N CYS A 30 7.56 3.70 0.44
CA CYS A 30 7.20 2.79 -0.66
C CYS A 30 6.61 3.56 -1.86
N GLU A 31 5.80 4.59 -1.59
CA GLU A 31 5.24 5.48 -2.61
C GLU A 31 6.36 6.22 -3.36
N ALA A 32 7.34 6.79 -2.63
CA ALA A 32 8.47 7.49 -3.22
C ALA A 32 9.31 6.60 -4.14
N VAL A 33 9.51 5.32 -3.77
CA VAL A 33 10.20 4.33 -4.62
C VAL A 33 9.44 4.10 -5.93
N LEU A 34 8.12 3.91 -5.87
CA LEU A 34 7.32 3.66 -7.07
C LEU A 34 7.27 4.89 -7.96
N LEU A 35 7.06 6.09 -7.39
CA LEU A 35 7.12 7.35 -8.13
C LEU A 35 8.48 7.55 -8.81
N GLY A 36 9.58 7.32 -8.09
CA GLY A 36 10.94 7.38 -8.64
C GLY A 36 11.19 6.37 -9.76
N SER A 37 10.44 5.27 -9.79
CA SER A 37 10.49 4.24 -10.84
C SER A 37 9.56 4.51 -12.03
N GLY A 38 8.84 5.64 -12.04
CA GLY A 38 7.94 6.06 -13.13
C GLY A 38 6.46 5.74 -12.92
N SER A 39 6.03 5.37 -11.72
CA SER A 39 4.60 5.21 -11.41
C SER A 39 3.87 6.54 -11.35
N GLN A 40 2.57 6.52 -11.63
CA GLN A 40 1.71 7.69 -11.45
C GLN A 40 1.03 7.64 -10.09
N GLN A 41 0.95 8.79 -9.41
CA GLN A 41 0.36 8.91 -8.08
C GLN A 41 -1.07 8.37 -8.01
N ASP A 42 -1.83 8.53 -9.09
CA ASP A 42 -3.21 8.11 -9.24
C ASP A 42 -3.38 6.58 -9.29
N ASP A 43 -2.31 5.87 -9.68
CA ASP A 43 -2.26 4.41 -9.76
C ASP A 43 -1.72 3.78 -8.45
N LEU A 44 -1.33 4.59 -7.45
CA LEU A 44 -0.69 4.10 -6.22
C LEU A 44 -1.67 3.91 -5.05
N TRP A 45 -1.64 2.72 -4.48
CA TRP A 45 -2.51 2.29 -3.37
C TRP A 45 -1.68 1.77 -2.20
N GLY A 46 -1.79 2.44 -1.04
CA GLY A 46 -1.16 2.00 0.19
C GLY A 46 -1.86 0.77 0.77
N ALA A 47 -1.08 -0.23 1.14
CA ALA A 47 -1.56 -1.45 1.77
C ALA A 47 -0.58 -1.95 2.85
N SER A 48 -1.07 -2.67 3.84
CA SER A 48 -0.25 -3.35 4.84
C SER A 48 -0.39 -4.85 4.66
N TRP A 49 0.72 -5.56 4.49
CA TRP A 49 0.75 -7.01 4.36
C TRP A 49 1.06 -7.66 5.72
N ASN A 50 0.28 -8.66 6.11
CA ASN A 50 0.59 -9.52 7.26
C ASN A 50 1.12 -10.89 6.77
N PRO A 51 2.41 -11.22 6.97
CA PRO A 51 2.99 -12.48 6.51
C PRO A 51 2.52 -13.69 7.31
N VAL A 52 1.98 -13.50 8.52
CA VAL A 52 1.46 -14.59 9.36
C VAL A 52 0.07 -15.01 8.89
N SER A 53 -0.85 -14.06 8.74
CA SER A 53 -2.21 -14.35 8.26
C SER A 53 -2.31 -14.43 6.73
N ARG A 54 -1.29 -13.95 6.00
CA ARG A 54 -1.28 -13.78 4.53
C ARG A 54 -2.39 -12.87 4.03
N GLU A 55 -2.73 -11.87 4.83
CA GLU A 55 -3.78 -10.90 4.53
C GLU A 55 -3.17 -9.55 4.15
N ILE A 56 -3.91 -8.81 3.34
CA ILE A 56 -3.57 -7.45 2.93
C ILE A 56 -4.67 -6.50 3.40
N PHE A 57 -4.24 -5.44 4.08
CA PHE A 57 -5.10 -4.42 4.66
C PHE A 57 -4.91 -3.11 3.89
N TYR A 58 -5.99 -2.52 3.41
CA TYR A 58 -5.95 -1.32 2.57
C TYR A 58 -6.30 -0.04 3.34
N GLU A 59 -6.26 -0.13 4.68
CA GLU A 59 -6.48 0.99 5.59
C GLU A 59 -5.20 1.81 5.75
N SER A 60 -4.91 2.65 4.75
CA SER A 60 -3.77 3.58 4.79
C SER A 60 -4.21 5.01 4.56
N MET A 61 -3.66 5.94 5.35
CA MET A 61 -3.93 7.38 5.20
C MET A 61 -3.50 7.91 3.83
N VAL A 62 -2.55 7.27 3.14
CA VAL A 62 -2.14 7.66 1.78
C VAL A 62 -3.27 7.49 0.77
N ASN A 63 -4.27 6.67 1.09
CA ASN A 63 -5.43 6.41 0.23
C ASN A 63 -6.50 7.50 0.36
N LEU A 64 -6.41 8.41 1.35
CA LEU A 64 -7.35 9.50 1.52
C LEU A 64 -7.02 10.65 0.57
N ARG A 65 -7.56 10.62 -0.65
CA ARG A 65 -7.37 11.66 -1.68
C ARG A 65 -8.70 12.36 -2.00
N PRO A 66 -8.83 13.70 -1.83
CA PRO A 66 -10.02 14.43 -2.26
C PRO A 66 -10.22 14.30 -3.77
N GLY A 67 -11.35 13.71 -4.20
CA GLY A 67 -11.73 13.63 -5.62
C GLY A 67 -11.27 12.37 -6.38
N GLN A 68 -10.44 11.51 -5.78
CA GLN A 68 -10.11 10.20 -6.33
C GLN A 68 -10.61 9.07 -5.42
N ASN A 69 -11.28 8.09 -6.05
CA ASN A 69 -11.81 6.84 -5.52
C ASN A 69 -12.24 6.85 -4.02
N ARG A 70 -13.56 6.89 -3.77
CA ARG A 70 -14.14 6.86 -2.41
C ARG A 70 -13.93 5.52 -1.68
N SER A 71 -13.52 4.47 -2.39
CA SER A 71 -13.37 3.13 -1.80
C SER A 71 -11.91 2.88 -1.43
N THR A 72 -11.66 2.59 -0.16
CA THR A 72 -10.37 2.12 0.35
C THR A 72 -10.15 0.62 0.12
N HIS A 73 -11.01 -0.06 -0.64
CA HIS A 73 -10.97 -1.52 -0.80
C HIS A 73 -10.42 -1.92 -2.17
N ILE A 74 -9.38 -2.76 -2.20
CA ILE A 74 -8.97 -3.49 -3.40
C ILE A 74 -9.74 -4.81 -3.42
N LEU A 75 -10.65 -4.97 -4.40
CA LEU A 75 -11.58 -6.09 -4.48
C LEU A 75 -10.95 -7.40 -4.99
N HIS A 76 -9.83 -7.30 -5.72
CA HIS A 76 -9.14 -8.47 -6.27
C HIS A 76 -7.64 -8.21 -6.32
N LEU A 77 -6.87 -8.98 -5.55
CA LEU A 77 -5.44 -9.17 -5.77
C LEU A 77 -5.22 -10.64 -6.11
N VAL A 78 -4.82 -10.92 -7.34
CA VAL A 78 -4.37 -12.27 -7.73
C VAL A 78 -2.85 -12.25 -7.62
N MET A 79 -2.30 -13.08 -6.74
CA MET A 79 -0.86 -13.31 -6.61
C MET A 79 -0.40 -14.40 -7.56
#